data_AF-A0A2D6AIN9-F1
#
_entry.id   AF-A0A2D6AIN9-F1
#
_cell.length_a   1.000
_cell.length_b   1.000
_cell.length_c   1.000
_cell.angle_alpha   90.00
_cell.angle_beta   90.00
_cell.angle_gamma   90.00
#
_symmetry.space_group_name_H-M   'P 1'
#
loop_
_entity.id
_entity.type
_entity.pdbx_description
1 polymer ?
#
loop_
_entity_poly.entity_id
_entity_poly.type
_entity_poly.pdbx_seq_one_letter_code
_entity_poly.pdbx_strand_id
1 'polypeptide(L)'
;MKLPVVSIPSGIIVYDGPSLFNGKSIVCIATGFTNRGTNKKTGNMLQTWILYKHLPPTDASAEGDDDSVCGTCKHRHFKSCYVNLAQGPYAVYSAYKRGTYPMAKPHMLEWFKERPLRLGSYGDPCGIPLNIWDSMLSVASHHTGYTHAWRKSQFKSWKKYCMASCDTYDDAVLARQRGWKPFYVRQDNDPLPNKFFVCPASQEGGKKTDCEHCKACTGGEYRNGQGNPSIMVHGPSWKQVFFQRGMKLYNAKRAYANEVKAAG
;
A
#
# COMPACT_ATOMS: atom_id res chain seq x y z
N MET A 1 -0.08 -1.29 47.17
CA MET A 1 0.38 -0.28 46.18
C MET A 1 -0.07 -0.75 44.80
N LYS A 2 -0.99 -0.04 44.12
CA LYS A 2 -1.36 -0.42 42.74
C LYS A 2 -0.22 0.02 41.83
N LEU A 3 0.37 -0.93 41.09
CA LEU A 3 1.36 -0.61 40.07
C LEU A 3 0.74 0.37 39.06
N PRO A 4 1.47 1.40 38.60
CA PRO A 4 0.97 2.31 37.59
C PRO A 4 0.66 1.51 36.32
N VAL A 5 -0.54 1.74 35.76
CA VAL A 5 -0.92 1.18 34.46
C VAL A 5 -0.07 1.88 33.41
N VAL A 6 0.93 1.18 32.86
CA VAL A 6 1.68 1.66 31.70
C VAL A 6 0.74 1.60 30.49
N SER A 7 0.31 2.74 29.98
CA SER A 7 -0.53 2.80 28.79
C SER A 7 0.31 2.51 27.54
N ILE A 8 -0.15 1.57 26.73
CA ILE A 8 0.44 1.32 25.41
C ILE A 8 0.12 2.55 24.54
N PRO A 9 1.10 3.13 23.83
CA PRO A 9 0.83 4.25 22.94
C PRO A 9 -0.07 3.81 21.78
N SER A 10 -0.87 4.73 21.24
CA SER A 10 -1.79 4.44 20.13
C SER A 10 -1.07 4.06 18.82
N GLY A 11 0.21 4.39 18.72
CA GLY A 11 1.11 4.04 17.63
C GLY A 11 2.58 4.27 18.01
N ILE A 12 3.48 3.82 17.15
CA ILE A 12 4.92 4.02 17.27
C ILE A 12 5.50 4.36 15.91
N ILE A 13 6.58 5.13 15.90
CA ILE A 13 7.37 5.35 14.68
C ILE A 13 8.28 4.13 14.52
N VAL A 14 8.19 3.42 13.40
CA VAL A 14 9.02 2.24 13.08
C VAL A 14 10.15 2.58 12.11
N TYR A 15 10.08 3.76 11.46
CA TYR A 15 11.12 4.30 10.60
C TYR A 15 11.04 5.83 10.58
N ASP A 16 12.17 6.49 10.68
CA ASP A 16 12.34 7.93 10.42
C ASP A 16 13.67 8.09 9.68
N GLY A 17 13.61 8.38 8.39
CA GLY A 17 14.80 8.34 7.54
C GLY A 17 14.53 8.64 6.06
N PRO A 18 15.55 8.51 5.21
CA PRO A 18 15.45 8.81 3.80
C PRO A 18 14.53 7.83 3.06
N SER A 19 13.72 8.33 2.13
CA SER A 19 12.93 7.50 1.22
C SER A 19 13.84 6.77 0.24
N LEU A 20 13.59 5.48 0.01
CA LEU A 20 14.28 4.75 -1.04
C LEU A 20 13.88 5.17 -2.46
N PHE A 21 12.88 6.03 -2.62
CA PHE A 21 12.51 6.58 -3.93
C PHE A 21 13.40 7.74 -4.36
N ASN A 22 13.76 8.63 -3.45
CA ASN A 22 14.42 9.90 -3.78
C ASN A 22 15.30 10.49 -2.66
N GLY A 23 15.51 9.77 -1.55
CA GLY A 23 16.33 10.21 -0.42
C GLY A 23 15.68 11.25 0.51
N LYS A 24 14.52 11.82 0.16
CA LYS A 24 13.83 12.80 1.02
C LYS A 24 13.31 12.14 2.30
N SER A 25 13.22 12.92 3.37
CA SER A 25 12.83 12.45 4.70
C SER A 25 11.36 12.00 4.77
N ILE A 26 11.15 10.74 5.12
CA ILE A 26 9.83 10.15 5.38
C ILE A 26 9.80 9.50 6.76
N VAL A 27 8.59 9.27 7.26
CA VAL A 27 8.34 8.55 8.50
C VAL A 27 7.38 7.40 8.24
N CYS A 28 7.61 6.23 8.84
CA CYS A 28 6.66 5.13 8.87
C CYS A 28 6.15 4.94 10.30
N ILE A 29 4.84 4.99 10.48
CA ILE A 29 4.18 4.88 11.79
C ILE A 29 3.27 3.65 11.79
N ALA A 30 3.45 2.76 12.76
CA ALA A 30 2.55 1.65 13.02
C ALA A 30 1.49 2.07 14.06
N THR A 31 0.24 1.68 13.85
CA THR A 31 -0.91 2.04 14.72
C THR A 31 -1.86 0.85 14.88
N GLY A 32 -2.79 0.95 15.85
CA GLY A 32 -3.79 -0.10 16.11
C GLY A 32 -3.43 -1.03 17.28
N PHE A 33 -2.53 -0.59 18.17
CA PHE A 33 -2.13 -1.37 19.35
C PHE A 33 -3.15 -1.30 20.49
N THR A 34 -3.81 -0.15 20.67
CA THR A 34 -4.74 0.08 21.79
C THR A 34 -6.19 -0.23 21.47
N ASN A 35 -6.62 0.03 20.23
CA ASN A 35 -7.98 -0.21 19.77
C ASN A 35 -7.99 -1.34 18.75
N ARG A 36 -8.74 -2.40 19.05
CA ARG A 36 -9.04 -3.41 18.05
C ARG A 36 -9.98 -2.79 17.02
N GLY A 37 -9.48 -2.48 15.82
CA GLY A 37 -10.25 -1.74 14.82
C GLY A 37 -11.52 -2.48 14.38
N THR A 38 -12.60 -1.75 14.11
CA THR A 38 -13.88 -2.30 13.56
C THR A 38 -13.96 -2.20 12.03
N ASN A 39 -12.81 -2.05 11.35
CA ASN A 39 -12.79 -1.86 9.90
C ASN A 39 -13.28 -3.13 9.19
N LYS A 40 -14.50 -3.07 8.63
CA LYS A 40 -15.16 -4.20 7.96
C LYS A 40 -14.34 -4.87 6.83
N LYS A 41 -13.42 -4.13 6.19
CA LYS A 41 -12.61 -4.66 5.07
C LYS A 41 -11.32 -5.30 5.54
N THR A 42 -10.65 -4.70 6.52
CA THR A 42 -9.31 -5.14 6.96
C THR A 42 -9.30 -5.85 8.31
N GLY A 43 -10.43 -5.92 9.02
CA GLY A 43 -10.47 -6.46 10.38
C GLY A 43 -9.57 -5.70 11.34
N ASN A 44 -9.02 -6.42 12.31
CA ASN A 44 -8.16 -5.91 13.38
C ASN A 44 -6.66 -5.86 13.01
N MET A 45 -6.36 -5.66 11.73
CA MET A 45 -5.00 -5.48 11.24
C MET A 45 -4.35 -4.21 11.79
N LEU A 46 -3.13 -4.35 12.27
CA LEU A 46 -2.23 -3.22 12.51
C LEU A 46 -2.03 -2.45 11.20
N GLN A 47 -2.03 -1.13 11.27
CA GLN A 47 -1.94 -0.26 10.09
C GLN A 47 -0.59 0.44 10.09
N THR A 48 0.06 0.53 8.92
CA THR A 48 1.29 1.31 8.75
C THR A 48 1.07 2.48 7.81
N TRP A 49 1.61 3.64 8.18
CA TRP A 49 1.40 4.90 7.48
C TRP A 49 2.76 5.49 7.12
N ILE A 50 3.05 5.58 5.83
CA ILE A 50 4.27 6.20 5.32
C ILE A 50 3.93 7.62 4.92
N LEU A 51 4.60 8.59 5.52
CA LEU A 51 4.27 10.01 5.40
C LEU A 51 5.52 10.82 5.09
N TYR A 52 5.36 11.87 4.29
CA TYR A 52 6.41 12.87 4.11
C TYR A 52 6.57 13.65 5.41
N LYS A 53 7.81 13.90 5.82
CA LYS A 53 8.09 14.43 7.16
C LYS A 53 7.73 15.91 7.31
N HIS A 54 7.77 16.68 6.22
CA HIS A 54 7.74 18.15 6.29
C HIS A 54 6.36 18.78 6.03
N LEU A 55 5.48 18.09 5.30
CA LEU A 55 4.14 18.58 4.97
C LEU A 55 3.07 17.54 5.28
N PRO A 56 1.85 17.96 5.66
CA PRO A 56 0.74 17.04 5.83
C PRO A 56 0.41 16.36 4.49
N PRO A 57 -0.21 15.16 4.49
CA PRO A 57 -0.38 14.36 3.28
C PRO A 57 -1.17 15.05 2.15
N THR A 58 -2.12 15.92 2.49
CA THR A 58 -2.87 16.71 1.51
C THR A 58 -1.96 17.68 0.76
N ASP A 59 -1.09 18.37 1.50
CA ASP A 59 -0.26 19.45 0.98
C ASP A 59 0.95 18.85 0.26
N ALA A 60 1.55 17.80 0.83
CA ALA A 60 2.59 17.01 0.16
C ALA A 60 2.10 16.45 -1.19
N SER A 61 0.82 16.09 -1.31
CA SER A 61 0.25 15.64 -2.59
C SER A 61 0.00 16.79 -3.55
N ALA A 62 -0.44 17.95 -3.04
CA ALA A 62 -0.64 19.15 -3.84
C ALA A 62 0.68 19.70 -4.41
N GLU A 63 1.73 19.69 -3.61
CA GLU A 63 3.08 20.19 -3.95
C GLU A 63 3.94 19.15 -4.67
N GLY A 64 3.53 17.89 -4.65
CA GLY A 64 4.23 16.80 -5.34
C GLY A 64 5.39 16.19 -4.55
N ASP A 65 5.50 16.46 -3.26
CA ASP A 65 6.44 15.81 -2.33
C ASP A 65 6.00 14.40 -1.88
N ASP A 66 4.76 14.01 -2.16
CA ASP A 66 4.30 12.62 -2.00
C ASP A 66 4.97 11.64 -3.00
N ASP A 67 5.89 12.11 -3.85
CA ASP A 67 6.84 11.30 -4.61
C ASP A 67 7.81 10.53 -3.70
N SER A 68 8.17 11.11 -2.56
CA SER A 68 8.97 10.47 -1.51
C SER A 68 8.23 9.31 -0.84
N VAL A 69 6.90 9.33 -0.89
CA VAL A 69 6.02 8.36 -0.20
C VAL A 69 5.52 7.28 -1.16
N CYS A 70 5.15 7.66 -2.39
CA CYS A 70 4.50 6.78 -3.37
C CYS A 70 5.33 6.62 -4.67
N GLY A 71 6.51 7.23 -4.77
CA GLY A 71 7.36 7.15 -5.96
C GLY A 71 6.63 7.58 -7.23
N THR A 72 6.59 6.67 -8.20
CA THR A 72 5.97 6.86 -9.51
C THR A 72 4.54 6.31 -9.59
N CYS A 73 3.85 6.17 -8.46
CA CYS A 73 2.45 5.74 -8.41
C CYS A 73 1.59 6.61 -9.34
N LYS A 74 0.82 6.03 -10.24
CA LYS A 74 0.02 6.83 -11.20
C LYS A 74 -1.08 7.64 -10.50
N HIS A 75 -1.61 7.12 -9.39
CA HIS A 75 -2.72 7.73 -8.67
C HIS A 75 -2.41 9.11 -8.08
N ARG A 76 -1.15 9.40 -7.72
CA ARG A 76 -0.77 10.75 -7.26
C ARG A 76 -0.87 11.76 -8.40
N HIS A 77 -0.39 11.37 -9.59
CA HIS A 77 -0.40 12.22 -10.78
C HIS A 77 -1.82 12.42 -11.32
N PHE A 78 -2.64 11.37 -11.27
CA PHE A 78 -4.03 11.43 -11.73
C PHE A 78 -4.98 12.01 -10.68
N LYS A 79 -4.52 12.30 -9.46
CA LYS A 79 -5.38 12.69 -8.32
C LYS A 79 -6.50 11.68 -8.03
N SER A 80 -6.20 10.39 -8.24
CA SER A 80 -7.15 9.28 -8.12
C SER A 80 -6.83 8.29 -7.00
N CYS A 81 -5.97 8.70 -6.05
CA CYS A 81 -5.59 7.86 -4.91
C CYS A 81 -6.82 7.35 -4.16
N TYR A 82 -6.92 6.04 -3.96
CA TYR A 82 -8.04 5.41 -3.26
C TYR A 82 -8.15 5.85 -1.80
N VAL A 83 -7.04 6.28 -1.19
CA VAL A 83 -7.00 6.77 0.18
C VAL A 83 -7.53 8.22 0.23
N ASN A 84 -8.35 8.51 1.23
CA ASN A 84 -8.70 9.89 1.55
C ASN A 84 -7.61 10.51 2.42
N LEU A 85 -6.78 11.37 1.83
CA LEU A 85 -5.61 11.96 2.49
C LEU A 85 -6.00 12.83 3.69
N ALA A 86 -7.18 13.48 3.64
CA ALA A 86 -7.70 14.33 4.71
C ALA A 86 -8.27 13.56 5.91
N GLN A 87 -8.27 12.22 5.89
CA GLN A 87 -8.76 11.38 6.98
C GLN A 87 -7.60 10.66 7.69
N GLY A 88 -7.51 9.33 7.56
CA GLY A 88 -6.52 8.50 8.26
C GLY A 88 -5.09 9.05 8.18
N PRO A 89 -4.55 9.35 6.98
CA PRO A 89 -3.20 9.90 6.86
C PRO A 89 -3.03 11.23 7.58
N TYR A 90 -3.96 12.18 7.43
CA TYR A 90 -3.90 13.48 8.09
C TYR A 90 -3.98 13.36 9.62
N ALA A 91 -4.86 12.48 10.13
CA ALA A 91 -4.99 12.22 11.56
C ALA A 91 -3.69 11.68 12.17
N VAL A 92 -3.04 10.72 11.49
CA VAL A 92 -1.76 10.15 11.90
C VAL A 92 -0.64 11.20 11.80
N TYR A 93 -0.58 11.97 10.72
CA TYR A 93 0.40 13.06 10.59
C TYR A 93 0.26 14.10 11.71
N SER A 94 -0.98 14.51 12.01
CA SER A 94 -1.26 15.48 13.07
C SER A 94 -0.81 14.96 14.44
N ALA A 95 -1.04 13.69 14.73
CA ALA A 95 -0.57 13.04 15.96
C ALA A 95 0.96 12.94 16.01
N TYR A 96 1.60 12.57 14.89
CA TYR A 96 3.06 12.59 14.74
C TYR A 96 3.65 13.96 15.04
N LYS A 97 3.08 15.03 14.48
CA LYS A 97 3.55 16.41 14.72
C LYS A 97 3.35 16.89 16.15
N ARG A 98 2.37 16.33 16.88
CA ARG A 98 2.21 16.54 18.33
C ARG A 98 3.19 15.71 19.18
N GLY A 99 4.01 14.86 18.58
CA GLY A 99 4.98 14.02 19.30
C GLY A 99 4.36 12.84 20.04
N THR A 100 3.13 12.41 19.69
CA THR A 100 2.42 11.37 20.44
C THR A 100 2.96 9.96 20.22
N TYR A 101 3.76 9.76 19.17
CA TYR A 101 4.30 8.45 18.81
C TYR A 101 5.76 8.35 19.23
N PRO A 102 6.09 7.47 20.20
CA PRO A 102 7.48 7.23 20.54
C PRO A 102 8.18 6.47 19.41
N MET A 103 9.50 6.60 19.36
CA MET A 103 10.35 5.75 18.53
C MET A 103 10.29 4.30 19.01
N ALA A 104 10.13 3.37 18.06
CA ALA A 104 10.11 1.95 18.33
C ALA A 104 11.41 1.51 19.04
N LYS A 105 11.25 0.60 20.01
CA LYS A 105 12.35 -0.06 20.74
C LYS A 105 12.24 -1.57 20.53
N PRO A 106 13.33 -2.34 20.67
CA PRO A 106 13.32 -3.79 20.40
C PRO A 106 12.21 -4.58 21.12
N HIS A 107 11.93 -4.28 22.39
CA HIS A 107 10.87 -4.95 23.15
C HIS A 107 9.45 -4.69 22.60
N MET A 108 9.26 -3.64 21.79
CA MET A 108 7.96 -3.32 21.18
C MET A 108 7.64 -4.24 19.98
N LEU A 109 8.58 -5.08 19.53
CA LEU A 109 8.28 -6.13 18.54
C LEU A 109 7.19 -7.08 19.03
N GLU A 110 7.10 -7.33 20.35
CA GLU A 110 6.04 -8.16 20.93
C GLU A 110 4.63 -7.63 20.61
N TRP A 111 4.48 -6.33 20.35
CA TRP A 111 3.18 -5.74 20.00
C TRP A 111 2.68 -6.12 18.59
N PHE A 112 3.58 -6.62 17.75
CA PHE A 112 3.25 -7.15 16.42
C PHE A 112 3.02 -8.66 16.44
N LYS A 113 3.38 -9.35 17.53
CA LYS A 113 3.35 -10.82 17.61
C LYS A 113 1.96 -11.36 17.36
N GLU A 114 1.86 -12.29 16.41
CA GLU A 114 0.61 -12.94 15.96
C GLU A 114 -0.47 -11.97 15.46
N ARG A 115 -0.16 -10.67 15.34
CA ARG A 115 -1.08 -9.67 14.82
C ARG A 115 -0.92 -9.55 13.31
N PRO A 116 -2.01 -9.42 12.56
CA PRO A 116 -1.91 -9.21 11.13
C PRO A 116 -1.54 -7.77 10.82
N LEU A 117 -0.66 -7.56 9.84
CA LEU A 117 -0.08 -6.25 9.55
C LEU A 117 -0.39 -5.78 8.13
N ARG A 118 -0.98 -4.60 7.97
CA ARG A 118 -1.17 -3.95 6.68
C ARG A 118 -0.01 -3.00 6.39
N LEU A 119 0.76 -3.34 5.37
CA LEU A 119 1.87 -2.57 4.85
C LEU A 119 1.34 -1.48 3.92
N GLY A 120 1.62 -0.22 4.24
CA GLY A 120 1.22 0.92 3.41
C GLY A 120 -0.31 1.12 3.39
N SER A 121 -0.93 1.32 4.55
CA SER A 121 -2.31 1.83 4.63
C SER A 121 -2.45 3.18 3.92
N TYR A 122 -1.37 3.96 3.95
CA TYR A 122 -1.03 4.99 2.99
C TYR A 122 0.49 4.98 2.74
N GLY A 123 0.87 5.27 1.49
CA GLY A 123 2.23 5.19 0.98
C GLY A 123 2.66 3.80 0.52
N ASP A 124 3.72 3.77 -0.32
CA ASP A 124 4.20 2.54 -0.94
C ASP A 124 5.30 1.90 -0.07
N PRO A 125 5.16 0.63 0.36
CA PRO A 125 6.16 -0.04 1.22
C PRO A 125 7.58 -0.07 0.64
N CYS A 126 7.75 0.07 -0.68
CA CYS A 126 9.07 0.18 -1.31
C CYS A 126 9.84 1.45 -0.92
N GLY A 127 9.17 2.48 -0.36
CA GLY A 127 9.85 3.66 0.18
C GLY A 127 10.64 3.38 1.46
N ILE A 128 10.36 2.27 2.15
CA ILE A 128 10.93 1.91 3.45
C ILE A 128 11.90 0.72 3.29
N PRO A 129 13.10 0.76 3.90
CA PRO A 129 14.07 -0.35 3.89
C PRO A 129 13.51 -1.70 4.30
N LEU A 130 13.94 -2.76 3.62
CA LEU A 130 13.45 -4.13 3.85
C LEU A 130 13.60 -4.60 5.29
N ASN A 131 14.72 -4.30 5.93
CA ASN A 131 15.02 -4.74 7.30
C ASN A 131 13.99 -4.24 8.33
N ILE A 132 13.34 -3.11 8.06
CA ILE A 132 12.24 -2.59 8.89
C ILE A 132 11.02 -3.52 8.77
N TRP A 133 10.68 -3.94 7.56
CA TRP A 133 9.62 -4.92 7.32
C TRP A 133 9.99 -6.31 7.84
N ASP A 134 11.22 -6.78 7.63
CA ASP A 134 11.74 -8.05 8.14
C ASP A 134 11.52 -8.16 9.66
N SER A 135 11.83 -7.10 10.41
CA SER A 135 11.74 -7.07 11.87
C SER A 135 10.30 -7.22 12.37
N MET A 136 9.33 -6.51 11.77
CA MET A 136 7.93 -6.61 12.18
C MET A 136 7.28 -7.92 11.71
N LEU A 137 7.63 -8.37 10.50
CA LEU A 137 7.00 -9.52 9.86
C LEU A 137 7.58 -10.85 10.32
N SER A 138 8.69 -10.87 11.05
CA SER A 138 9.21 -12.09 11.69
C SER A 138 8.34 -12.57 12.86
N VAL A 139 7.48 -11.70 13.42
CA VAL A 139 6.58 -12.02 14.54
C VAL A 139 5.09 -11.86 14.20
N ALA A 140 4.76 -11.09 13.15
CA ALA A 140 3.37 -10.93 12.70
C ALA A 140 2.77 -12.25 12.17
N SER A 141 1.47 -12.46 12.36
CA SER A 141 0.81 -13.70 11.89
C SER A 141 0.69 -13.78 10.38
N HIS A 142 0.39 -12.65 9.72
CA HIS A 142 0.38 -12.50 8.27
C HIS A 142 0.33 -11.01 7.91
N HIS A 143 0.38 -10.71 6.61
CA HIS A 143 0.37 -9.33 6.15
C HIS A 143 -0.35 -9.14 4.83
N THR A 144 -0.63 -7.88 4.51
CA THR A 144 -0.98 -7.46 3.15
C THR A 144 -0.11 -6.28 2.76
N GLY A 145 0.33 -6.23 1.51
CA GLY A 145 1.13 -5.13 0.99
C GLY A 145 1.01 -5.05 -0.52
N TYR A 146 1.01 -3.83 -1.05
CA TYR A 146 0.91 -3.57 -2.48
C TYR A 146 1.89 -2.47 -2.85
N THR A 147 2.54 -2.61 -4.00
CA THR A 147 3.46 -1.60 -4.51
C THR A 147 3.16 -1.29 -5.97
N HIS A 148 3.32 -0.04 -6.39
CA HIS A 148 3.38 0.35 -7.82
C HIS A 148 4.83 0.37 -8.34
N ALA A 149 5.80 0.22 -7.45
CA ALA A 149 7.22 0.24 -7.78
C ALA A 149 7.76 -1.11 -8.29
N TRP A 150 6.92 -2.14 -8.40
CA TRP A 150 7.27 -3.52 -8.80
C TRP A 150 8.02 -3.64 -10.14
N ARG A 151 7.93 -2.63 -11.02
CA ARG A 151 8.66 -2.59 -12.28
C ARG A 151 10.13 -2.20 -12.14
N LYS A 152 10.51 -1.52 -11.05
CA LYS A 152 11.87 -1.05 -10.83
C LYS A 152 12.68 -2.22 -10.26
N SER A 153 13.79 -2.56 -10.93
CA SER A 153 14.67 -3.68 -10.55
C SER A 153 15.17 -3.57 -9.11
N GLN A 154 15.48 -2.36 -8.65
CA GLN A 154 15.94 -2.10 -7.28
C GLN A 154 14.95 -2.54 -6.19
N PHE A 155 13.66 -2.66 -6.51
CA PHE A 155 12.62 -3.08 -5.57
C PHE A 155 12.18 -4.53 -5.74
N LYS A 156 12.91 -5.34 -6.54
CA LYS A 156 12.60 -6.77 -6.77
C LYS A 156 12.42 -7.55 -5.47
N SER A 157 13.23 -7.26 -4.45
CA SER A 157 13.22 -7.96 -3.15
C SER A 157 11.97 -7.68 -2.30
N TRP A 158 11.22 -6.59 -2.58
CA TRP A 158 9.95 -6.30 -1.87
C TRP A 158 8.82 -7.26 -2.27
N LYS A 159 9.01 -8.04 -3.32
CA LYS A 159 8.12 -9.15 -3.68
C LYS A 159 7.93 -10.15 -2.55
N LYS A 160 8.91 -10.26 -1.64
CA LYS A 160 8.76 -11.04 -0.39
C LYS A 160 7.49 -10.65 0.38
N TYR A 161 7.08 -9.38 0.30
CA TYR A 161 6.00 -8.81 1.13
C TYR A 161 4.85 -8.19 0.34
N CYS A 162 5.12 -7.66 -0.84
CA CYS A 162 4.16 -6.84 -1.57
C CYS A 162 3.74 -7.51 -2.88
N MET A 163 2.45 -7.56 -3.12
CA MET A 163 1.91 -7.86 -4.44
C MET A 163 2.16 -6.69 -5.40
N ALA A 164 2.25 -6.99 -6.69
CA ALA A 164 2.28 -5.96 -7.72
C ALA A 164 0.89 -5.33 -7.87
N SER A 165 0.75 -4.04 -7.56
CA SER A 165 -0.46 -3.28 -7.85
C SER A 165 -0.54 -3.05 -9.36
N CYS A 166 -1.56 -3.64 -9.98
CA CYS A 166 -1.74 -3.65 -11.43
C CYS A 166 -3.02 -2.92 -11.79
N ASP A 167 -2.87 -1.93 -12.67
CA ASP A 167 -3.93 -1.02 -13.12
C ASP A 167 -4.60 -1.48 -14.43
N THR A 168 -3.97 -2.43 -15.11
CA THR A 168 -4.40 -3.00 -16.40
C THR A 168 -4.13 -4.50 -16.42
N TYR A 169 -4.75 -5.20 -17.37
CA TYR A 169 -4.47 -6.62 -17.56
C TYR A 169 -3.01 -6.87 -18.00
N ASP A 170 -2.48 -6.04 -18.90
CA ASP A 170 -1.08 -6.12 -19.34
C ASP A 170 -0.10 -5.95 -18.17
N ASP A 171 -0.42 -5.06 -17.22
CA ASP A 171 0.36 -4.89 -15.99
C ASP A 171 0.40 -6.20 -15.20
N ALA A 172 -0.73 -6.88 -15.09
CA ALA A 172 -0.87 -8.16 -14.41
C ALA A 172 -0.10 -9.29 -15.11
N VAL A 173 -0.15 -9.36 -16.44
CA VAL A 173 0.63 -10.33 -17.23
C VAL A 173 2.12 -10.10 -17.04
N LEU A 174 2.58 -8.86 -17.16
CA LEU A 174 3.99 -8.50 -16.99
C LEU A 174 4.46 -8.73 -15.55
N ALA A 175 3.63 -8.47 -14.55
CA ALA A 175 3.94 -8.78 -13.16
C ALA A 175 4.21 -10.28 -12.98
N ARG A 176 3.32 -11.15 -13.48
CA ARG A 176 3.51 -12.61 -13.44
C ARG A 176 4.79 -13.06 -14.14
N GLN A 177 5.08 -12.52 -15.33
CA GLN A 177 6.32 -12.81 -16.07
C GLN A 177 7.57 -12.41 -15.28
N ARG A 178 7.49 -11.35 -14.48
CA ARG A 178 8.56 -10.91 -13.56
C ARG A 178 8.51 -11.62 -12.21
N GLY A 179 7.67 -12.64 -12.08
CA GLY A 179 7.47 -13.45 -10.88
C GLY A 179 6.76 -12.73 -9.73
N TRP A 180 6.11 -11.59 -9.97
CA TRP A 180 5.29 -10.89 -8.98
C TRP A 180 3.86 -11.38 -9.05
N LYS A 181 3.26 -11.63 -7.90
CA LYS A 181 1.84 -11.95 -7.75
C LYS A 181 1.05 -10.65 -8.01
N PRO A 182 0.22 -10.57 -9.05
CA PRO A 182 -0.55 -9.38 -9.32
C PRO A 182 -1.76 -9.28 -8.39
N PHE A 183 -2.05 -8.05 -7.95
CA PHE A 183 -3.37 -7.62 -7.53
C PHE A 183 -3.92 -6.71 -8.63
N TYR A 184 -4.97 -7.16 -9.33
CA TYR A 184 -5.47 -6.45 -10.52
C TYR A 184 -6.73 -5.63 -10.21
N VAL A 185 -6.62 -4.30 -10.33
CA VAL A 185 -7.78 -3.40 -10.29
C VAL A 185 -8.38 -3.28 -11.69
N ARG A 186 -9.52 -3.94 -11.90
CA ARG A 186 -10.25 -3.96 -13.17
C ARG A 186 -11.06 -2.68 -13.38
N GLN A 187 -11.15 -2.23 -14.62
CA GLN A 187 -12.15 -1.21 -15.00
C GLN A 187 -13.55 -1.86 -15.09
N ASP A 188 -14.60 -1.04 -15.07
CA ASP A 188 -16.00 -1.50 -14.97
C ASP A 188 -16.40 -2.55 -16.03
N ASN A 189 -15.84 -2.43 -17.24
CA ASN A 189 -16.16 -3.32 -18.35
C ASN A 189 -15.10 -4.42 -18.57
N ASP A 190 -14.04 -4.46 -17.77
CA ASP A 190 -12.99 -5.45 -17.94
C ASP A 190 -13.47 -6.81 -17.43
N PRO A 191 -13.47 -7.86 -18.26
CA PRO A 191 -13.84 -9.20 -17.80
C PRO A 191 -12.85 -9.68 -16.73
N LEU A 192 -13.31 -10.55 -15.84
CA LEU A 192 -12.42 -11.23 -14.90
C LEU A 192 -11.54 -12.23 -15.68
N PRO A 193 -10.21 -12.05 -15.75
CA PRO A 193 -9.38 -12.92 -16.56
C PRO A 193 -9.24 -14.31 -15.92
N ASN A 194 -8.87 -15.31 -16.74
CA ASN A 194 -8.60 -16.65 -16.23
C ASN A 194 -7.51 -16.61 -15.14
N LYS A 195 -7.64 -17.49 -14.13
CA LYS A 195 -6.81 -17.55 -12.93
C LYS A 195 -6.84 -16.28 -12.06
N PHE A 196 -7.79 -15.36 -12.28
CA PHE A 196 -8.13 -14.33 -11.31
C PHE A 196 -9.41 -14.69 -10.57
N PHE A 197 -9.56 -14.17 -9.37
CA PHE A 197 -10.79 -14.25 -8.59
C PHE A 197 -11.17 -12.88 -8.04
N VAL A 198 -12.47 -12.63 -7.92
CA VAL A 198 -12.98 -11.41 -7.28
C VAL A 198 -12.63 -11.46 -5.80
N CYS A 199 -12.03 -10.37 -5.31
CA CYS A 199 -11.67 -10.22 -3.90
C CYS A 199 -12.94 -10.40 -3.02
N PRO A 200 -13.00 -11.43 -2.17
CA PRO A 200 -14.20 -11.73 -1.41
C PRO A 200 -14.51 -10.68 -0.32
N ALA A 201 -13.53 -9.84 0.04
CA ALA A 201 -13.69 -8.72 0.96
C ALA A 201 -14.21 -7.44 0.28
N SER A 202 -14.38 -7.43 -1.04
CA SER A 202 -14.92 -6.28 -1.76
C SER A 202 -16.45 -6.26 -1.75
N GLN A 203 -17.03 -5.12 -2.12
CA GLN A 203 -18.49 -5.04 -2.35
C GLN A 203 -18.93 -5.96 -3.49
N GLU A 204 -18.15 -6.00 -4.59
CA GLU A 204 -18.36 -6.91 -5.72
C GLU A 204 -18.33 -8.38 -5.28
N GLY A 205 -17.39 -8.74 -4.40
CA GLY A 205 -17.28 -10.09 -3.84
C GLY A 205 -18.32 -10.42 -2.78
N GLY A 206 -19.24 -9.49 -2.47
CA GLY A 206 -20.31 -9.66 -1.50
C GLY A 206 -19.88 -9.54 -0.03
N LYS A 207 -18.68 -9.01 0.26
CA LYS A 207 -18.14 -8.86 1.63
C LYS A 207 -18.18 -10.17 2.43
N LYS A 208 -17.88 -11.29 1.78
CA LYS A 208 -17.94 -12.65 2.34
C LYS A 208 -16.88 -12.93 3.41
N THR A 209 -15.83 -12.11 3.47
CA THR A 209 -14.72 -12.20 4.43
C THR A 209 -14.01 -10.84 4.51
N ASP A 210 -12.92 -10.75 5.26
CA ASP A 210 -12.05 -9.58 5.36
C ASP A 210 -10.57 -9.97 5.08
N CYS A 211 -9.66 -8.99 5.09
CA CYS A 211 -8.24 -9.27 4.86
C CYS A 211 -7.59 -10.12 5.95
N GLU A 212 -8.05 -10.01 7.21
CA GLU A 212 -7.53 -10.74 8.37
C GLU A 212 -7.79 -12.25 8.26
N HIS A 213 -8.95 -12.63 7.74
CA HIS A 213 -9.33 -14.03 7.57
C HIS A 213 -8.94 -14.58 6.20
N CYS A 214 -9.03 -13.78 5.12
CA CYS A 214 -8.78 -14.25 3.76
C CYS A 214 -7.31 -14.60 3.49
N LYS A 215 -6.37 -13.76 3.94
CA LYS A 215 -4.91 -13.94 3.81
C LYS A 215 -4.36 -14.11 2.39
N ALA A 216 -5.21 -14.07 1.35
CA ALA A 216 -4.81 -14.31 -0.04
C ALA A 216 -3.79 -13.28 -0.58
N CYS A 217 -3.67 -12.12 0.05
CA CYS A 217 -2.71 -11.07 -0.33
C CYS A 217 -1.42 -11.08 0.53
N THR A 218 -1.13 -12.19 1.21
CA THR A 218 0.12 -12.39 1.95
C THR A 218 1.24 -12.73 0.99
N GLY A 219 2.30 -11.92 1.00
CA GLY A 219 3.44 -12.05 0.10
C GLY A 219 3.12 -11.74 -1.36
N GLY A 220 4.17 -11.45 -2.12
CA GLY A 220 4.10 -11.03 -3.51
C GLY A 220 4.73 -11.99 -4.50
N GLU A 221 5.23 -13.15 -4.07
CA GLU A 221 5.85 -14.11 -4.99
C GLU A 221 4.79 -14.86 -5.79
N TYR A 222 4.88 -14.78 -7.12
CA TYR A 222 3.99 -15.52 -7.99
C TYR A 222 4.41 -16.99 -8.08
N ARG A 223 3.43 -17.88 -7.94
CA ARG A 223 3.59 -19.31 -8.20
C ARG A 223 2.76 -19.68 -9.41
N ASN A 224 3.31 -20.49 -10.31
CA ASN A 224 2.61 -20.88 -11.53
C ASN A 224 1.27 -21.55 -11.19
N GLY A 225 0.21 -21.19 -11.91
CA GLY A 225 -1.15 -21.71 -11.68
C GLY A 225 -1.89 -21.12 -10.46
N GLN A 226 -1.24 -20.28 -9.64
CA GLN A 226 -1.87 -19.63 -8.49
C GLN A 226 -2.97 -18.65 -8.90
N GLY A 227 -4.11 -18.69 -8.21
CA GLY A 227 -5.16 -17.68 -8.33
C GLY A 227 -4.70 -16.30 -7.88
N ASN A 228 -5.05 -15.26 -8.63
CA ASN A 228 -4.70 -13.88 -8.33
C ASN A 228 -5.93 -13.02 -7.98
N PRO A 229 -5.86 -12.22 -6.90
CA PRO A 229 -6.96 -11.36 -6.52
C PRO A 229 -7.16 -10.25 -7.55
N SER A 230 -8.42 -9.96 -7.81
CA SER A 230 -8.85 -8.80 -8.57
C SER A 230 -9.99 -8.08 -7.84
N ILE A 231 -10.11 -6.79 -8.08
CA ILE A 231 -11.25 -5.99 -7.63
C ILE A 231 -11.63 -5.03 -8.74
N MET A 232 -12.93 -4.78 -8.95
CA MET A 232 -13.31 -3.64 -9.77
C MET A 232 -12.86 -2.32 -9.13
N VAL A 233 -12.58 -1.33 -9.98
CA VAL A 233 -12.29 0.03 -9.56
C VAL A 233 -13.42 0.51 -8.64
N HIS A 234 -13.04 1.14 -7.53
CA HIS A 234 -13.99 1.53 -6.49
C HIS A 234 -13.52 2.79 -5.78
N GLY A 235 -14.42 3.35 -4.98
CA GLY A 235 -14.26 4.64 -4.33
C GLY A 235 -15.13 5.71 -4.97
N PRO A 236 -14.97 6.98 -4.59
CA PRO A 236 -15.78 8.07 -5.13
C PRO A 236 -15.71 8.12 -6.66
N SER A 237 -16.87 8.23 -7.33
CA SER A 237 -16.98 8.20 -8.80
C SER A 237 -16.04 9.18 -9.49
N TRP A 238 -15.87 10.38 -8.94
CA TRP A 238 -14.96 11.41 -9.48
C TRP A 238 -13.48 10.95 -9.51
N LYS A 239 -13.03 10.16 -8.54
CA LYS A 239 -11.66 9.59 -8.54
C LYS A 239 -11.52 8.53 -9.63
N GLN A 240 -12.57 7.74 -9.86
CA GLN A 240 -12.60 6.75 -10.94
C GLN A 240 -12.51 7.44 -12.31
N VAL A 241 -13.28 8.52 -12.51
CA VAL A 241 -13.21 9.36 -13.73
C VAL A 241 -11.82 9.94 -13.94
N PHE A 242 -11.19 10.47 -12.88
CA PHE A 242 -9.82 11.00 -12.96
C PHE A 242 -8.80 9.92 -13.32
N PHE A 243 -8.94 8.73 -12.75
CA PHE A 243 -8.10 7.59 -13.11
C PHE A 243 -8.27 7.22 -14.59
N GLN A 244 -9.50 7.07 -15.07
CA GLN A 244 -9.79 6.72 -16.46
C GLN A 244 -9.24 7.76 -17.44
N ARG A 245 -9.42 9.05 -17.16
CA ARG A 245 -8.83 10.15 -17.95
C ARG A 245 -7.31 10.08 -17.96
N GLY A 246 -6.70 9.89 -16.79
CA GLY A 246 -5.26 9.76 -16.64
C GLY A 246 -4.69 8.57 -17.41
N MET A 247 -5.35 7.42 -17.35
CA MET A 247 -4.95 6.22 -18.08
C MET A 247 -5.06 6.39 -19.60
N LYS A 248 -6.11 7.05 -20.10
CA LYS A 248 -6.24 7.37 -21.54
C LYS A 248 -5.05 8.20 -22.03
N LEU A 249 -4.70 9.26 -21.30
CA LEU A 249 -3.56 10.12 -21.63
C LEU A 249 -2.22 9.36 -21.51
N TYR A 250 -2.07 8.56 -20.46
CA TYR A 250 -0.87 7.74 -20.24
C TYR A 250 -0.62 6.75 -21.38
N ASN A 251 -1.68 6.07 -21.83
CA ASN A 251 -1.59 5.12 -22.95
C ASN A 251 -1.30 5.82 -24.27
N ALA A 252 -1.96 6.95 -24.55
CA ALA A 252 -1.67 7.76 -25.73
C ALA A 252 -0.20 8.22 -25.76
N LYS A 253 0.32 8.69 -24.64
CA LYS A 253 1.74 9.09 -24.53
C LYS A 253 2.70 7.92 -24.76
N ARG A 254 2.36 6.72 -24.27
CA ARG A 254 3.16 5.51 -24.50
C ARG A 254 3.15 5.08 -25.97
N ALA A 255 1.98 5.11 -26.62
CA ALA A 255 1.86 4.79 -28.04
C ALA A 255 2.73 5.73 -28.88
N TYR A 256 2.58 7.04 -28.68
CA TYR A 256 3.41 8.05 -29.35
C TYR A 256 4.90 7.84 -29.11
N ALA A 257 5.33 7.60 -27.87
CA ALA A 257 6.74 7.36 -27.56
C ALA A 257 7.30 6.09 -28.22
N ASN A 258 6.47 5.07 -28.45
CA ASN A 258 6.88 3.87 -29.17
C ASN A 258 6.97 4.11 -30.68
N GLU A 259 6.04 4.88 -31.25
CA GLU A 259 6.06 5.29 -32.67
C GLU A 259 7.32 6.10 -32.98
N VAL A 260 7.64 7.11 -32.15
CA VAL A 260 8.87 7.91 -32.31
C VAL A 260 10.12 7.05 -32.24
N LYS A 261 10.17 6.05 -31.35
CA LYS A 261 11.29 5.11 -31.25
C LYS A 261 11.39 4.12 -32.40
N ALA A 262 10.27 3.82 -33.07
CA ALA A 262 10.27 2.93 -34.23
C ALA A 262 10.63 3.68 -35.53
N ALA A 263 10.46 5.01 -35.53
CA ALA A 263 10.73 5.89 -36.66
C ALA A 263 12.16 6.46 -36.70
N GLY A 264 12.97 6.25 -35.65
CA GLY A 264 14.38 6.67 -35.56
C GLY A 264 15.29 5.50 -35.26
#